data_AF-A0A402BFK9-F1
#
_entry.id   AF-A0A402BFK9-F1
#
_cell.length_a   1.000
_cell.length_b   1.000
_cell.length_c   1.000
_cell.angle_alpha   90.00
_cell.angle_beta   90.00
_cell.angle_gamma   90.00
#
_symmetry.space_group_name_H-M   'P 1'
#
loop_
_entity.id
_entity.type
_entity.pdbx_description
1 polymer ?
#
loop_
_entity_poly.entity_id
_entity_poly.type
_entity_poly.pdbx_seq_one_letter_code
_entity_poly.pdbx_strand_id
1 'polypeptide(L)'
;MQSFETREESSHRKMHDASVYSARIQEAMRYDKLSSANYSLAMTLMNAVLQGYSEERWKTERESMIKALTLKSPDKNVAHADAANLYEQMVGCMKDLDLWPWQ
;
A
#
# COMPACT_ATOMS: atom_id res chain seq x y z
N MET A 1 1.38 -3.01 37.25
CA MET A 1 0.48 -3.31 36.13
C MET A 1 -0.01 -1.99 35.57
N GLN A 2 0.45 -1.55 34.40
CA GLN A 2 -0.23 -0.55 33.56
C GLN A 2 0.56 -0.36 32.26
N SER A 3 0.10 -1.01 31.20
CA SER A 3 0.64 -0.92 29.84
C SER A 3 -0.50 -0.96 28.81
N PHE A 4 -1.70 -0.53 29.22
CA PHE A 4 -2.91 -0.61 28.39
C PHE A 4 -3.20 0.71 27.66
N GLU A 5 -2.90 1.87 28.25
CA GLU A 5 -3.25 3.18 27.67
C GLU A 5 -2.49 3.50 26.38
N THR A 6 -1.20 3.16 26.28
CA THR A 6 -0.41 3.41 25.06
C THR A 6 -0.78 2.50 23.88
N ARG A 7 -1.37 1.33 24.16
CA ARG A 7 -1.78 0.37 23.13
C ARG A 7 -3.13 0.75 22.53
N GLU A 8 -4.05 1.28 23.32
CA GLU A 8 -5.34 1.77 22.83
C GLU A 8 -5.18 3.04 22.01
N GLU A 9 -4.38 4.00 22.47
CA GLU A 9 -4.16 5.27 21.75
C GLU A 9 -3.52 5.05 20.37
N SER A 10 -2.55 4.13 20.29
CA SER A 10 -1.94 3.73 19.01
C SER A 10 -2.89 2.93 18.12
N SER A 11 -3.81 2.14 18.69
CA SER A 11 -4.80 1.40 17.92
C SER A 11 -5.90 2.31 17.35
N HIS A 12 -6.40 3.24 18.15
CA HIS A 12 -7.40 4.22 17.73
C HIS A 12 -6.87 5.13 16.62
N ARG A 13 -5.60 5.55 16.75
CA ARG A 13 -4.93 6.34 15.71
C ARG A 13 -4.79 5.58 14.39
N LYS A 14 -4.38 4.31 14.43
CA LYS A 14 -4.29 3.46 13.22
C LYS A 14 -5.65 3.24 12.56
N MET A 15 -6.70 3.01 13.34
CA MET A 15 -8.06 2.87 12.81
C MET A 15 -8.57 4.17 12.19
N HIS A 16 -8.25 5.31 12.80
CA HIS A 16 -8.57 6.63 12.25
C HIS A 16 -7.84 6.88 10.92
N ASP A 17 -6.52 6.65 10.89
CA ASP A 17 -5.70 6.83 9.68
C ASP A 17 -6.15 5.93 8.54
N ALA A 18 -6.49 4.66 8.83
CA ALA A 18 -7.05 3.74 7.85
C ALA A 18 -8.45 4.15 7.37
N SER A 19 -9.29 4.69 8.25
CA SER A 19 -10.62 5.21 7.89
C SER A 19 -10.51 6.40 6.94
N VAL A 20 -9.64 7.36 7.27
CA VAL A 20 -9.34 8.53 6.41
C VAL A 20 -8.80 8.06 5.06
N TYR A 21 -7.87 7.10 5.06
CA TYR A 21 -7.30 6.55 3.83
C TYR A 21 -8.36 5.85 2.97
N SER A 22 -9.23 5.04 3.58
CA SER A 22 -10.31 4.35 2.87
C SER A 22 -11.30 5.33 2.22
N ALA A 23 -11.61 6.44 2.88
CA ALA A 23 -12.48 7.47 2.34
C ALA A 23 -11.87 8.13 1.10
N ARG A 24 -10.56 8.40 1.10
CA ARG A 24 -9.85 8.94 -0.07
C ARG A 24 -9.87 7.96 -1.25
N ILE A 25 -9.68 6.67 -1.01
CA ILE A 25 -9.79 5.63 -2.05
C ILE A 25 -11.20 5.59 -2.62
N GLN A 26 -12.22 5.57 -1.76
CA GLN A 26 -13.62 5.54 -2.20
C GLN A 26 -13.99 6.77 -3.03
N GLU A 27 -13.52 7.96 -2.63
CA GLU A 27 -13.75 9.20 -3.39
C GLU A 27 -13.05 9.15 -4.76
N ALA A 28 -11.82 8.65 -4.82
CA ALA A 28 -11.09 8.48 -6.08
C ALA A 28 -11.77 7.47 -7.02
N MET A 29 -12.34 6.38 -6.48
CA MET A 29 -13.14 5.43 -7.25
C MET A 29 -14.46 6.05 -7.72
N ARG A 30 -15.12 6.86 -6.89
CA ARG A 30 -16.40 7.51 -7.20
C ARG A 30 -16.32 8.40 -8.44
N TYR A 31 -15.19 9.08 -8.64
CA TYR A 31 -14.96 9.92 -9.81
C TYR A 31 -14.11 9.26 -10.90
N ASP A 32 -13.99 7.93 -10.88
CA ASP A 32 -13.23 7.16 -11.88
C ASP A 32 -11.76 7.61 -12.03
N LYS A 33 -11.19 8.21 -10.98
CA LYS A 33 -9.79 8.66 -10.95
C LYS A 33 -8.85 7.50 -10.65
N LEU A 34 -9.32 6.51 -9.89
CA LEU A 34 -8.56 5.31 -9.55
C LEU A 34 -8.96 4.16 -10.47
N SER A 35 -8.06 3.79 -11.39
CA SER A 35 -8.29 2.64 -12.28
C SER A 35 -8.35 1.32 -11.48
N SER A 36 -9.06 0.34 -12.03
CA SER A 36 -9.15 -1.01 -11.45
C SER A 36 -7.78 -1.70 -11.31
N ALA A 37 -6.84 -1.43 -12.22
CA ALA A 37 -5.47 -1.93 -12.13
C ALA A 37 -4.74 -1.39 -10.90
N ASN A 38 -4.96 -0.11 -10.58
CA ASN A 38 -4.34 0.59 -9.45
C ASN A 38 -5.01 0.25 -8.11
N TYR A 39 -6.26 -0.22 -8.11
CA TYR A 39 -6.98 -0.58 -6.88
C TYR A 39 -6.26 -1.64 -6.04
N SER A 40 -5.62 -2.61 -6.69
CA SER A 40 -4.83 -3.64 -6.00
C SER A 40 -3.73 -3.04 -5.13
N LEU A 41 -2.96 -2.08 -5.65
CA LEU A 41 -1.93 -1.37 -4.90
C LEU A 41 -2.55 -0.56 -3.74
N ALA A 42 -3.66 0.13 -3.96
CA ALA A 42 -4.36 0.88 -2.92
C ALA A 42 -4.78 0.00 -1.72
N MET A 43 -5.23 -1.23 -1.98
CA MET A 43 -5.54 -2.20 -0.93
C MET A 43 -4.32 -2.69 -0.16
N THR A 44 -3.20 -2.89 -0.85
CA THR A 44 -1.96 -3.26 -0.16
C THR A 44 -1.42 -2.12 0.72
N LEU A 45 -1.54 -0.87 0.27
CA LEU A 45 -1.21 0.33 1.05
C LEU A 45 -2.16 0.48 2.25
N MET A 46 -3.46 0.23 2.08
CA MET A 46 -4.43 0.26 3.18
C MET A 46 -4.07 -0.75 4.28
N ASN A 47 -3.69 -1.98 3.90
CA ASN A 47 -3.22 -2.98 4.85
C ASN A 47 -1.92 -2.57 5.56
N ALA A 48 -1.02 -1.86 4.88
CA ALA A 48 0.19 -1.33 5.49
C ALA A 48 -0.11 -0.22 6.51
N VAL A 49 -1.04 0.69 6.18
CA VAL A 49 -1.53 1.74 7.10
C VAL A 49 -2.19 1.13 8.33
N LEU A 50 -3.06 0.12 8.16
CA LEU A 50 -3.69 -0.60 9.28
C LEU A 50 -2.68 -1.26 10.21
N GLN A 51 -1.59 -1.78 9.66
CA GLN A 51 -0.50 -2.36 10.46
C GLN A 51 0.39 -1.29 11.12
N GLY A 52 0.26 -0.02 10.72
CA GLY A 52 1.07 1.09 11.19
C GLY A 52 2.48 1.06 10.60
N TYR A 53 2.62 0.69 9.33
CA TYR A 53 3.90 0.72 8.64
C TYR A 53 4.31 2.17 8.35
N SER A 54 5.61 2.44 8.44
CA SER A 54 6.23 3.61 7.79
C SER A 54 6.52 3.31 6.32
N GLU A 55 6.82 4.34 5.54
CA GLU A 55 7.18 4.18 4.12
C GLU A 55 8.41 3.28 3.96
N GLU A 56 9.43 3.41 4.83
CA GLU A 56 10.65 2.60 4.77
C GLU A 56 10.37 1.12 5.04
N ARG A 57 9.51 0.85 6.03
CA ARG A 57 9.08 -0.52 6.33
C ARG A 57 8.28 -1.12 5.18
N TRP A 58 7.38 -0.33 4.58
CA TRP A 58 6.64 -0.74 3.40
C TRP A 58 7.55 -1.08 2.21
N LYS A 59 8.54 -0.23 1.91
CA LYS A 59 9.54 -0.49 0.86
C LYS A 59 10.30 -1.79 1.12
N THR A 60 10.73 -2.01 2.36
CA THR A 60 11.48 -3.22 2.76
C THR A 60 10.65 -4.50 2.59
N GLU A 61 9.41 -4.50 3.07
CA GLU A 61 8.50 -5.65 2.92
C GLU A 61 8.21 -5.95 1.45
N ARG A 62 7.99 -4.90 0.64
CA ARG A 62 7.77 -5.05 -0.79
C ARG A 62 8.99 -5.63 -1.51
N GLU A 63 10.19 -5.13 -1.22
CA GLU A 63 11.43 -5.70 -1.79
C GLU A 63 11.61 -7.17 -1.39
N SER A 64 11.26 -7.52 -0.16
CA SER A 64 11.27 -8.89 0.33
C SER A 64 10.28 -9.76 -0.45
N MET A 65 9.05 -9.28 -0.68
CA MET A 65 8.04 -9.97 -1.49
C MET A 65 8.51 -10.17 -2.94
N ILE A 66 9.09 -9.14 -3.57
CA ILE A 66 9.64 -9.25 -4.93
C ILE A 66 10.77 -10.27 -4.99
N LYS A 67 11.72 -10.20 -4.05
CA LYS A 67 12.82 -11.17 -3.96
C LYS A 67 12.29 -12.60 -3.78
N ALA A 68 11.30 -12.79 -2.91
CA ALA A 68 10.66 -14.09 -2.71
C ALA A 68 9.94 -14.61 -3.96
N LEU A 69 9.29 -13.71 -4.73
CA LEU A 69 8.67 -14.05 -6.01
C LEU A 69 9.71 -14.41 -7.09
N THR A 70 10.89 -13.78 -7.10
CA THR A 70 11.99 -14.13 -8.03
C THR A 70 12.72 -15.43 -7.66
N LEU A 71 12.63 -15.86 -6.39
CA LEU A 71 13.18 -17.13 -5.90
C LEU A 71 12.27 -18.32 -6.24
N LYS A 72 10.96 -18.10 -6.40
CA LYS A 72 10.09 -19.04 -7.11
C LYS A 72 10.42 -18.93 -8.59
N SER A 73 10.73 -20.06 -9.22
CA SER A 73 11.23 -20.15 -10.59
C SER A 73 10.52 -19.19 -11.55
N PRO A 74 11.26 -18.50 -12.44
CA PRO A 74 10.64 -17.56 -13.37
C PRO A 74 9.61 -18.30 -14.21
N ASP A 75 8.35 -17.96 -14.01
CA ASP A 75 7.31 -18.37 -14.94
C ASP A 75 7.71 -17.77 -16.29
N LYS A 76 8.01 -18.64 -17.27
CA LYS A 76 8.67 -18.30 -18.54
C LYS A 76 7.92 -17.29 -19.43
N ASN A 77 6.80 -16.74 -18.95
CA ASN A 77 5.86 -15.96 -19.72
C ASN A 77 5.66 -14.51 -19.26
N VAL A 78 6.33 -14.02 -18.19
CA VAL A 78 6.22 -12.61 -17.80
C VAL A 78 7.62 -12.02 -17.61
N ALA A 79 8.00 -11.10 -18.50
CA ALA A 79 9.24 -10.36 -18.37
C ALA A 79 9.19 -9.52 -17.07
N HIS A 80 9.98 -9.89 -16.07
CA HIS A 80 10.01 -9.21 -14.77
C HIS A 80 10.29 -7.68 -14.88
N ALA A 81 10.93 -7.23 -15.97
CA ALA A 81 11.11 -5.81 -16.29
C ALA A 81 9.78 -5.06 -16.50
N ASP A 82 8.78 -5.70 -17.12
CA ASP A 82 7.46 -5.11 -17.33
C ASP A 82 6.70 -4.96 -16.00
N ALA A 83 6.86 -5.92 -15.09
CA ALA A 83 6.22 -5.87 -13.77
C ALA A 83 6.78 -4.76 -12.87
N ALA A 84 8.09 -4.54 -12.88
CA ALA A 84 8.72 -3.44 -12.14
C ALA A 84 8.29 -2.07 -12.70
N ASN A 85 8.26 -1.93 -14.03
CA ASN A 85 7.81 -0.71 -14.70
C ASN A 85 6.34 -0.39 -14.41
N LEU A 86 5.46 -1.40 -14.46
CA LEU A 86 4.04 -1.25 -14.12
C LEU A 86 3.86 -0.78 -12.67
N TYR A 87 4.64 -1.30 -11.73
CA TYR A 87 4.54 -0.85 -10.34
C TYR A 87 4.96 0.61 -10.17
N GLU A 88 6.07 1.04 -10.78
CA GLU A 88 6.52 2.44 -10.67
C GLU A 88 5.45 3.39 -11.24
N GLN A 89 4.77 2.98 -12.31
CA GLN A 89 3.61 3.71 -12.84
C GLN A 89 2.44 3.74 -11.86
N MET A 90 2.12 2.61 -11.20
CA MET A 90 1.08 2.56 -10.18
C MET A 90 1.41 3.47 -8.98
N VAL A 91 2.68 3.51 -8.53
CA VAL A 91 3.12 4.41 -7.45
C VAL A 91 3.03 5.87 -7.88
N GLY A 92 3.46 6.20 -9.11
CA GLY A 92 3.29 7.53 -9.68
C GLY A 92 1.82 7.96 -9.65
N CYS A 93 0.92 7.09 -10.14
CA CYS A 93 -0.52 7.34 -10.09
C CYS A 93 -1.03 7.57 -8.66
N MET A 94 -0.59 6.79 -7.67
CA MET A 94 -1.02 6.99 -6.27
C MET A 94 -0.57 8.36 -5.73
N LYS A 95 0.64 8.79 -6.07
CA LYS A 95 1.17 10.10 -5.65
C LYS A 95 0.41 11.24 -6.33
N ASP A 96 0.16 11.13 -7.63
CA ASP A 96 -0.57 12.13 -8.40
C ASP A 96 -2.04 12.28 -7.95
N LEU A 97 -2.61 11.22 -7.40
CA LEU A 97 -3.99 11.19 -6.87
C LEU A 97 -4.09 11.58 -5.38
N ASP A 98 -2.99 11.98 -4.74
CA ASP A 98 -2.92 12.22 -3.27
C ASP A 98 -3.36 11.00 -2.44
N LEU A 99 -3.18 9.79 -3.01
CA LEU A 99 -3.46 8.49 -2.39
C LEU A 99 -2.19 7.83 -1.83
N TRP A 100 -1.07 8.55 -1.78
CA TRP A 100 0.12 8.10 -1.07
C TRP A 100 -0.07 8.32 0.45
N PRO A 101 -0.02 7.26 1.28
CA PRO A 101 -0.40 7.39 2.69
C PRO A 101 0.68 8.02 3.58
N TRP A 102 1.93 8.14 3.10
CA TRP A 102 3.09 8.61 3.89
C TRP A 102 3.63 9.95 3.38
N GLN A 103 2.76 10.95 3.25
CA GLN A 103 3.16 12.33 2.92
C GLN A 103 3.94 12.99 4.06
#